data_AF-A0A6L9QNE2-F1
#
_entry.id   AF-A0A6L9QNE2-F1
#
_cell.length_a   1.000
_cell.length_b   1.000
_cell.length_c   1.000
_cell.angle_alpha   90.00
_cell.angle_beta   90.00
_cell.angle_gamma   90.00
#
_symmetry.space_group_name_H-M   'P 1'
#
loop_
_entity.id
_entity.type
_entity.pdbx_description
1 polymer ?
#
loop_
_entity_poly.entity_id
_entity_poly.type
_entity_poly.pdbx_seq_one_letter_code
_entity_poly.pdbx_strand_id
1 'polypeptide(L)' 'MKLTVIGGGSTYTPELVDGLARARAVLPVSELVLADPDARRLELVGGLARRMLA' A
#
# COMPACT_ATOMS: atom_id res chain seq x y z
N MET A 1 -2.50 9.03 10.43
CA MET A 1 -1.14 8.45 10.59
C MET A 1 -0.51 8.22 9.23
N LYS A 2 0.79 8.51 9.05
CA LYS A 2 1.53 8.20 7.82
C LYS A 2 2.30 6.88 7.98
N LEU A 3 2.12 5.95 7.05
CA LEU A 3 2.77 4.64 7.05
C LEU A 3 3.56 4.45 5.76
N THR A 4 4.83 4.08 5.86
CA THR A 4 5.69 3.78 4.70
C THR A 4 6.01 2.29 4.67
N VAL A 5 5.85 1.66 3.51
CA VAL A 5 6.21 0.26 3.26
C VAL A 5 7.44 0.24 2.35
N ILE A 6 8.55 -0.29 2.86
CA ILE A 6 9.76 -0.55 2.08
C ILE A 6 9.64 -1.92 1.41
N GLY A 7 9.88 -1.99 0.10
CA GLY A 7 9.53 -3.15 -0.73
C GLY A 7 8.07 -3.12 -1.21
N GLY A 8 7.51 -1.93 -1.41
CA GLY A 8 6.11 -1.72 -1.78
C GLY A 8 5.72 -2.17 -3.19
N GLY A 9 6.68 -2.60 -4.01
CA GLY A 9 6.46 -3.28 -5.29
C GLY A 9 6.28 -4.80 -5.12
N SER A 10 6.16 -5.30 -3.89
CA SER A 10 5.89 -6.71 -3.59
C SER A 10 4.53 -7.16 -4.13
N THR A 11 4.48 -8.41 -4.59
CA THR A 11 3.20 -9.07 -4.90
C THR A 11 2.33 -9.29 -3.67
N TYR A 12 2.87 -9.13 -2.46
CA TYR A 12 2.14 -9.19 -1.18
C TYR A 12 1.56 -7.84 -0.72
N THR A 13 1.90 -6.74 -1.40
CA THR A 13 1.37 -5.42 -1.04
C THR A 13 -0.16 -5.32 -1.15
N PRO A 14 -0.84 -5.95 -2.12
CA PRO A 14 -2.30 -5.95 -2.17
C PRO A 14 -2.97 -6.50 -0.89
N GLU A 15 -2.46 -7.60 -0.34
CA GLU A 15 -2.97 -8.20 0.91
C GLU A 15 -2.75 -7.28 2.11
N LEU A 16 -1.59 -6.61 2.17
CA LEU A 16 -1.33 -5.60 3.19
C LEU A 16 -2.32 -4.43 3.08
N VAL A 17 -2.54 -3.91 1.86
CA VAL A 17 -3.46 -2.79 1.59
C VAL A 17 -4.88 -3.15 1.99
N ASP A 18 -5.33 -4.34 1.62
CA ASP A 18 -6.63 -4.87 2.01
C ASP A 18 -6.78 -4.98 3.54
N GLY A 19 -5.77 -5.51 4.24
CA GLY A 19 -5.74 -5.54 5.70
C GLY A 19 -5.83 -4.15 6.33
N LEU A 20 -5.10 -3.16 5.79
CA LEU A 20 -5.15 -1.77 6.26
C LEU A 20 -6.54 -1.15 6.04
N ALA A 21 -7.20 -1.44 4.92
CA ALA A 21 -8.55 -0.95 4.65
C ALA A 21 -9.56 -1.49 5.67
N ARG A 22 -9.49 -2.79 6.00
CA ARG A 22 -10.35 -3.43 7.01
C ARG A 22 -10.05 -2.96 8.43
N ALA A 23 -8.78 -2.64 8.73
CA ALA A 23 -8.32 -2.22 10.05
C ALA A 23 -8.49 -0.72 10.32
N ARG A 24 -9.16 0.06 9.46
CA ARG A 24 -9.21 1.53 9.55
C ARG A 24 -9.72 2.07 10.90
N ALA A 25 -10.62 1.34 11.57
CA ALA A 25 -11.15 1.75 12.87
C ALA A 25 -10.12 1.62 14.02
N VAL A 26 -9.16 0.70 13.90
CA VAL A 26 -8.13 0.44 14.92
C VAL A 26 -6.77 1.02 14.55
N LEU A 27 -6.49 1.16 13.25
CA LEU A 27 -5.26 1.73 12.71
C LEU A 27 -5.59 2.76 11.62
N PRO A 28 -5.85 4.03 12.00
CA PRO A 28 -6.28 5.08 11.08
C PRO A 28 -5.10 5.64 10.26
N VAL A 29 -4.63 4.84 9.28
CA VAL A 29 -3.67 5.28 8.27
C VAL A 29 -4.36 6.31 7.35
N SER A 30 -3.83 7.53 7.36
CA SER A 30 -4.30 8.64 6.54
C SER A 30 -3.47 8.82 5.27
N GLU A 31 -2.25 8.27 5.26
CA GLU A 31 -1.34 8.30 4.12
C GLU A 31 -0.52 7.00 4.10
N LEU A 32 -0.59 6.28 2.97
CA LEU A 32 0.22 5.09 2.71
C LEU A 32 1.24 5.42 1.63
N VAL A 33 2.53 5.28 1.96
CA VAL A 33 3.64 5.47 1.03
C VAL A 33 4.25 4.11 0.71
N LEU A 34 4.38 3.81 -0.58
CA LEU A 34 5.08 2.62 -1.06
C LEU A 34 6.45 3.05 -1.60
N ALA A 35 7.51 2.38 -1.16
CA ALA A 35 8.87 2.61 -1.63
C ALA A 35 9.45 1.29 -2.15
N ASP A 36 10.03 1.29 -3.34
CA ASP A 36 10.67 0.13 -3.94
C ASP A 36 11.78 0.61 -4.90
N PRO A 37 12.96 -0.03 -4.95
CA PRO A 37 13.98 0.30 -5.94
C PRO A 37 13.54 -0.02 -7.37
N ASP A 38 12.61 -0.96 -7.58
CA ASP A 38 12.05 -1.25 -8.90
C ASP A 38 10.82 -0.36 -9.18
N ALA A 39 11.05 0.71 -9.93
CA ALA A 39 10.01 1.67 -10.30
C ALA A 39 8.83 1.04 -11.07
N ARG A 40 9.08 0.02 -11.90
CA ARG A 40 8.04 -0.64 -12.69
C ARG A 40 7.13 -1.47 -11.79
N ARG A 41 7.70 -2.20 -10.83
CA ARG A 41 6.92 -2.92 -9.82
C ARG A 41 6.11 -1.95 -8.97
N LEU A 42 6.74 -0.84 -8.54
CA LEU A 42 6.07 0.19 -7.76
C LEU A 42 4.89 0.83 -8.49
N GLU A 43 5.03 1.12 -9.78
CA GLU A 43 3.95 1.69 -10.60
C GLU A 43 2.75 0.72 -10.73
N LEU A 44 3.03 -0.55 -11.04
CA LEU A 44 1.99 -1.57 -11.19
C LEU A 44 1.24 -1.83 -9.89
N VAL A 45 1.97 -2.07 -8.81
CA VAL A 45 1.40 -2.40 -7.50
C VAL A 45 0.76 -1.16 -6.87
N GLY A 46 1.41 0.00 -6.98
CA GLY A 46 0.87 1.27 -6.49
C GLY A 46 -0.44 1.67 -7.20
N GLY A 47 -0.54 1.42 -8.51
CA GLY A 47 -1.77 1.61 -9.26
C GLY A 47 -2.92 0.71 -8.79
N LEU A 48 -2.62 -0.55 -8.47
CA LEU A 48 -3.60 -1.47 -7.88
C LEU A 48 -4.02 -1.03 -6.47
N ALA A 49 -3.05 -0.72 -5.60
CA ALA A 49 -3.31 -0.27 -4.23
C ALA A 49 -4.21 0.97 -4.18
N ARG A 50 -4.00 1.95 -5.08
CA ARG A 50 -4.87 3.12 -5.20
C ARG A 50 -6.31 2.76 -5.56
N ARG A 51 -6.53 1.79 -6.45
CA ARG A 51 -7.89 1.35 -6.82
C ARG A 51 -8.58 0.58 -5.70
N MET A 52 -7.83 -0.14 -4.87
CA MET A 52 -8.38 -0.87 -3.72
C MET A 52 -8.82 0.06 -2.57
N LEU A 53 -8.21 1.25 -2.47
CA LEU A 53 -8.47 2.23 -1.41
C LEU A 53 -9.41 3.37 -1.83
N ALA A 54 -9.83 3.42 -3.10
CA ALA A 54 -10.80 4.37 -3.64
C ALA A 54 -12.22 4.01 -3.17
#